data_AF-A0A811YZ09-F1
#
_entry.id   AF-A0A811YZ09-F1
#
_cell.length_a   1.000
_cell.length_b   1.000
_cell.length_c   1.000
_cell.angle_alpha   90.00
_cell.angle_beta   90.00
_cell.angle_gamma   90.00
#
_symmetry.space_group_name_H-M   'P 1'
#
loop_
_entity.id
_entity.type
_entity.pdbx_description
1 polymer ?
#
loop_
_entity_poly.entity_id
_entity_poly.type
_entity_poly.pdbx_seq_one_letter_code
_entity_poly.pdbx_strand_id
1 'polypeptide(L)'
;MFGQTQNTERSIMQKPRKHPYHCQHKWTCKVKPRLNLWPNNWLQKKGKWYHFLKTFKSWTDSQKSCLIMKSHLLMIQDKAELDFIQSNIQDGIYFWIGLNITHPQKTWTWLDGTPLNLQLFQVLGQVEDNSCAVITNKDVFTEKCCNQSSWICQHDC
;
A
#
# COMPACT_ATOMS: atom_id res chain seq x y z
N MET A 1 66.71 28.04 -17.41
CA MET A 1 65.94 27.69 -18.62
C MET A 1 65.94 26.17 -18.71
N PHE A 2 64.74 25.55 -18.75
CA PHE A 2 64.42 24.12 -18.97
C PHE A 2 64.93 23.12 -17.90
N GLY A 3 64.04 22.43 -17.15
CA GLY A 3 63.33 21.20 -17.55
C GLY A 3 64.03 20.00 -16.87
N GLN A 4 63.46 18.93 -16.35
CA GLN A 4 62.13 18.30 -16.38
C GLN A 4 61.98 17.43 -15.10
N THR A 5 60.73 17.11 -14.79
CA THR A 5 60.18 15.99 -13.99
C THR A 5 61.11 14.88 -13.47
N GLN A 6 60.84 14.39 -12.26
CA GLN A 6 60.45 12.99 -12.04
C GLN A 6 59.83 12.78 -10.65
N ASN A 7 58.52 12.53 -10.66
CA ASN A 7 57.80 11.82 -9.61
C ASN A 7 58.36 10.40 -9.50
N THR A 8 58.57 9.93 -8.28
CA THR A 8 58.60 8.49 -7.99
C THR A 8 57.78 8.21 -6.73
N GLU A 9 56.69 7.50 -6.95
CA GLU A 9 55.66 7.12 -6.00
C GLU A 9 56.22 6.12 -4.97
N ARG A 10 56.02 6.40 -3.67
CA ARG A 10 56.06 5.37 -2.64
C ARG A 10 54.65 4.87 -2.39
N SER A 11 54.45 3.59 -2.70
CA SER A 11 53.28 2.78 -2.43
C SER A 11 52.83 2.89 -0.97
N ILE A 12 51.63 3.41 -0.76
CA ILE A 12 50.87 3.21 0.48
C ILE A 12 49.52 2.64 0.06
N MET A 13 49.32 1.34 0.31
CA MET A 13 48.01 0.70 0.24
C MET A 13 47.10 1.36 1.27
N GLN A 14 46.34 2.37 0.84
CA GLN A 14 45.32 3.00 1.65
C GLN A 14 44.16 2.01 1.80
N LYS A 15 43.92 1.53 3.03
CA LYS A 15 42.68 0.82 3.39
C LYS A 15 41.48 1.71 3.00
N PRO A 16 40.54 1.22 2.18
CA PRO A 16 39.41 2.05 1.78
C PRO A 16 38.50 2.35 2.97
N ARG A 17 38.15 3.63 3.10
CA ARG A 17 37.19 4.18 4.05
C ARG A 17 35.82 3.54 3.81
N LYS A 18 35.21 2.95 4.84
CA LYS A 18 33.82 2.48 4.76
C LYS A 18 32.88 3.68 4.73
N HIS A 19 32.08 3.78 3.67
CA HIS A 19 30.98 4.76 3.55
C HIS A 19 29.65 4.11 3.99
N PRO A 20 28.69 4.86 4.57
CA PRO A 20 27.67 4.28 5.44
C PRO A 20 26.45 3.67 4.74
N TYR A 21 26.39 3.69 3.40
CA TYR A 21 25.17 3.30 2.69
C TYR A 21 25.46 2.24 1.63
N HIS A 22 25.37 0.98 2.04
CA HIS A 22 25.28 -0.16 1.13
C HIS A 22 23.90 -0.79 1.30
N CYS A 23 22.99 -0.46 0.38
CA CYS A 23 21.70 -1.14 0.26
C CYS A 23 21.92 -2.55 -0.29
N GLN A 24 21.87 -3.56 0.57
CA GLN A 24 21.65 -4.95 0.18
C GLN A 24 20.66 -5.63 1.13
N HIS A 25 19.48 -5.04 1.31
CA HIS A 25 18.34 -5.81 1.77
C HIS A 25 17.65 -6.42 0.54
N LYS A 26 18.16 -7.57 0.10
CA LYS A 26 17.30 -8.53 -0.61
C LYS A 26 16.26 -8.99 0.41
N TRP A 27 15.10 -8.33 0.43
CA TRP A 27 13.93 -8.84 1.13
C TRP A 27 13.42 -10.05 0.36
N THR A 28 14.05 -11.20 0.55
CA THR A 28 13.41 -12.46 0.19
C THR A 28 12.32 -12.69 1.21
N CYS A 29 11.07 -12.74 0.76
CA CYS A 29 9.93 -13.28 1.48
C CYS A 29 10.21 -14.74 1.89
N LYS A 30 11.00 -14.93 2.95
CA LYS A 30 11.13 -16.22 3.61
C LYS A 30 10.02 -16.26 4.62
N VAL A 31 8.90 -16.89 4.24
CA VAL A 31 7.88 -17.31 5.20
C VAL A 31 8.62 -18.15 6.24
N LYS A 32 8.95 -17.56 7.40
CA LYS A 32 9.64 -18.30 8.46
C LYS A 32 8.60 -19.26 9.04
N PRO A 33 8.78 -20.58 8.93
CA PRO A 33 7.86 -21.53 9.51
C PRO A 33 8.16 -21.61 11.00
N ARG A 34 7.66 -20.63 11.77
CA ARG A 34 7.42 -20.64 13.22
C ARG A 34 6.92 -19.25 13.62
N LEU A 35 5.61 -19.17 13.88
CA LEU A 35 4.79 -18.03 14.37
C LEU A 35 4.15 -17.15 13.27
N ASN A 36 3.17 -17.73 12.54
CA ASN A 36 2.14 -16.97 11.83
C ASN A 36 1.18 -16.31 12.85
N LEU A 37 1.59 -15.23 13.49
CA LEU A 37 0.72 -14.48 14.39
C LEU A 37 0.94 -12.97 14.19
N TRP A 38 0.48 -12.42 13.06
CA TRP A 38 -0.23 -11.13 13.17
C TRP A 38 -1.47 -11.41 14.04
N PRO A 39 -1.92 -10.46 14.88
CA PRO A 39 -2.88 -10.73 15.92
C PRO A 39 -4.13 -11.40 15.34
N ASN A 40 -4.75 -12.28 16.13
CA ASN A 40 -6.07 -12.83 15.89
C ASN A 40 -6.93 -11.74 15.23
N ASN A 41 -7.46 -11.97 14.02
CA ASN A 41 -8.30 -11.07 13.18
C ASN A 41 -7.69 -10.55 11.85
N TRP A 42 -6.51 -11.02 11.42
CA TRP A 42 -6.03 -10.82 10.03
C TRP A 42 -6.36 -12.03 9.15
N LEU A 43 -6.85 -11.79 7.94
CA LEU A 43 -7.02 -12.80 6.90
C LEU A 43 -5.79 -12.83 5.99
N GLN A 44 -5.41 -14.00 5.48
CA GLN A 44 -4.25 -14.14 4.59
C GLN A 44 -4.64 -14.72 3.23
N LYS A 45 -4.15 -14.12 2.15
CA LYS A 45 -4.22 -14.68 0.79
C LYS A 45 -2.99 -14.26 -0.02
N LYS A 46 -2.34 -15.22 -0.70
CA LYS A 46 -1.20 -14.99 -1.61
C LYS A 46 -0.08 -14.09 -1.04
N GLY A 47 0.28 -14.25 0.25
CA GLY A 47 1.34 -13.45 0.88
C GLY A 47 0.92 -12.03 1.30
N LYS A 48 -0.36 -11.70 1.18
CA LYS A 48 -0.95 -10.47 1.70
C LYS A 48 -1.81 -10.77 2.93
N TRP A 49 -1.87 -9.79 3.82
CA TRP A 49 -2.65 -9.83 5.04
C TRP A 49 -3.68 -8.72 5.03
N TYR A 50 -4.92 -9.02 5.43
CA TYR A 50 -6.03 -8.09 5.44
C TYR A 50 -6.68 -8.00 6.81
N HIS A 51 -6.96 -6.79 7.28
CA HIS A 51 -7.65 -6.55 8.54
C HIS A 51 -8.89 -5.69 8.31
N PHE A 52 -10.05 -6.23 8.68
CA PHE A 52 -11.33 -5.56 8.55
C PHE A 52 -11.67 -4.87 9.87
N LEU A 53 -11.59 -3.54 9.91
CA LEU A 53 -11.86 -2.75 11.10
C LEU A 53 -13.28 -2.17 11.00
N LYS A 54 -14.19 -2.70 11.83
CA LYS A 54 -15.62 -2.33 11.85
C LYS A 54 -15.94 -1.12 12.73
N THR A 55 -14.98 -0.22 12.94
CA THR A 55 -15.22 1.07 13.61
C THR A 55 -15.31 2.17 12.55
N PHE A 56 -15.80 3.36 12.91
CA PHE A 56 -16.09 4.41 11.93
C PHE A 56 -15.02 5.51 11.97
N LYS A 57 -14.37 5.75 10.82
CA LYS A 57 -13.40 6.85 10.62
C LYS A 57 -13.54 7.47 9.24
N SER A 58 -13.03 8.69 9.10
CA SER A 58 -12.81 9.30 7.78
C SER A 58 -11.85 8.47 6.94
N TRP A 59 -11.85 8.63 5.63
CA TRP A 59 -10.90 7.92 4.76
C TRP A 59 -9.45 8.22 5.17
N THR A 60 -9.15 9.49 5.42
CA THR A 60 -7.82 9.95 5.84
C THR A 60 -7.39 9.36 7.18
N ASP A 61 -8.28 9.31 8.17
CA ASP A 61 -7.93 8.75 9.48
C ASP A 61 -7.88 7.22 9.47
N SER A 62 -8.63 6.59 8.58
CA SER A 62 -8.54 5.15 8.31
C SER A 62 -7.17 4.81 7.72
N GLN A 63 -6.69 5.58 6.74
CA GLN A 63 -5.35 5.42 6.18
C GLN A 63 -4.26 5.61 7.24
N LYS A 64 -4.36 6.66 8.07
CA LYS A 64 -3.44 6.85 9.21
C LYS A 64 -3.45 5.65 10.16
N SER A 65 -4.64 5.11 10.45
CA SER A 65 -4.77 3.91 11.29
C SER A 65 -4.04 2.71 10.70
N CYS A 66 -4.14 2.49 9.39
CA CYS A 66 -3.39 1.42 8.73
C CYS A 66 -1.88 1.65 8.80
N LEU A 67 -1.41 2.89 8.59
CA LEU A 67 0.00 3.24 8.64
C LEU A 67 0.63 2.99 10.03
N ILE A 68 -0.12 3.26 11.10
CA ILE A 68 0.32 2.94 12.49
C ILE A 68 0.56 1.43 12.66
N MET A 69 -0.24 0.59 11.98
CA MET A 69 -0.08 -0.86 11.95
C MET A 69 0.95 -1.34 10.92
N LYS A 70 1.78 -0.43 10.36
CA LYS A 70 2.74 -0.69 9.28
C LYS A 70 2.09 -1.25 8.01
N SER A 71 0.83 -0.90 7.79
CA SER A 71 0.00 -1.34 6.66
C SER A 71 -0.55 -0.13 5.92
N HIS A 72 -1.37 -0.33 4.90
CA HIS A 72 -2.08 0.75 4.19
C HIS A 72 -3.52 0.34 3.92
N LEU A 73 -4.40 1.25 3.49
CA LEU A 73 -5.73 0.86 3.03
C LEU A 73 -5.62 -0.12 1.84
N LEU A 74 -6.58 -1.04 1.75
CA LEU A 74 -6.65 -2.08 0.73
C LEU A 74 -6.42 -1.54 -0.69
N MET A 75 -5.50 -2.15 -1.44
CA MET A 75 -5.28 -1.89 -2.87
C MET A 75 -5.48 -3.19 -3.64
N ILE A 76 -6.56 -3.23 -4.42
CA ILE A 76 -6.98 -4.45 -5.14
C ILE A 76 -6.20 -4.52 -6.45
N GLN A 77 -5.45 -5.60 -6.64
CA GLN A 77 -4.57 -5.79 -7.80
C GLN A 77 -5.17 -6.70 -8.87
N ASP A 78 -5.98 -7.68 -8.48
CA ASP A 78 -6.56 -8.66 -9.40
C ASP A 78 -8.00 -9.07 -9.02
N LYS A 79 -8.70 -9.71 -9.96
CA LYS A 79 -10.09 -10.14 -9.77
C LYS A 79 -10.22 -11.18 -8.65
N ALA A 80 -9.23 -12.06 -8.49
CA ALA A 80 -9.26 -13.07 -7.44
C ALA A 80 -9.10 -12.46 -6.04
N GLU A 81 -8.37 -11.34 -5.92
CA GLU A 81 -8.28 -10.54 -4.71
C GLU A 81 -9.60 -9.82 -4.44
N LEU A 82 -10.19 -9.18 -5.45
CA LEU A 82 -11.53 -8.56 -5.33
C LEU A 82 -12.56 -9.55 -4.79
N ASP A 83 -12.69 -10.72 -5.43
CA ASP A 83 -13.68 -11.73 -5.05
C ASP A 83 -13.45 -12.26 -3.63
N PHE A 84 -12.18 -12.37 -3.21
CA PHE A 84 -11.84 -12.76 -1.84
C PHE A 84 -12.23 -11.69 -0.83
N ILE A 85 -11.96 -10.42 -1.11
CA ILE A 85 -12.36 -9.35 -0.20
C ILE A 85 -13.88 -9.29 -0.09
N GLN A 86 -14.59 -9.31 -1.22
CA GLN A 86 -16.05 -9.23 -1.26
C GLN A 86 -16.73 -10.41 -0.55
N SER A 87 -16.23 -11.63 -0.70
CA SER A 87 -16.76 -12.81 0.00
C SER A 87 -16.56 -12.78 1.52
N ASN A 88 -15.67 -11.93 2.03
CA ASN A 88 -15.45 -11.75 3.48
C ASN A 88 -16.19 -10.51 4.05
N ILE A 89 -16.90 -9.75 3.20
CA ILE A 89 -17.73 -8.62 3.63
C ILE A 89 -19.15 -9.11 3.91
N GLN A 90 -19.68 -8.72 5.07
CA GLN A 90 -21.09 -8.96 5.40
C GLN A 90 -21.98 -7.98 4.63
N ASP A 91 -23.15 -8.45 4.20
CA ASP A 91 -24.12 -7.63 3.48
C ASP A 91 -24.52 -6.39 4.30
N GLY A 92 -24.62 -5.24 3.63
CA GLY A 92 -24.93 -3.96 4.26
C GLY A 92 -23.77 -3.26 5.00
N ILE A 93 -22.55 -3.81 4.97
CA ILE A 93 -21.36 -3.14 5.53
C ILE A 93 -20.48 -2.57 4.40
N TYR A 94 -20.05 -1.33 4.58
CA TYR A 94 -19.21 -0.59 3.66
C TYR A 94 -17.82 -0.41 4.27
N PHE A 95 -16.78 -0.60 3.45
CA PHE A 95 -15.41 -0.43 3.90
C PHE A 95 -14.63 0.52 2.99
N TRP A 96 -13.92 1.49 3.56
CA TRP A 96 -12.91 2.26 2.85
C TRP A 96 -11.83 1.35 2.27
N ILE A 97 -11.45 1.65 1.03
CA ILE A 97 -10.28 1.09 0.35
C ILE A 97 -9.33 2.22 -0.05
N GLY A 98 -8.11 1.88 -0.44
CA GLY A 98 -7.04 2.82 -0.78
C GLY A 98 -7.22 3.52 -2.13
N LEU A 99 -8.46 3.74 -2.56
CA LEU A 99 -8.81 4.35 -3.84
C LEU A 99 -9.51 5.69 -3.60
N ASN A 100 -9.00 6.75 -4.22
CA ASN A 100 -9.58 8.09 -4.14
C ASN A 100 -9.49 8.81 -5.49
N ILE A 101 -10.16 9.95 -5.59
CA ILE A 101 -10.01 10.87 -6.71
C ILE A 101 -8.96 11.90 -6.33
N THR A 102 -7.92 12.00 -7.16
CA THR A 102 -6.87 13.01 -7.00
C THR A 102 -7.08 14.19 -7.95
N HIS A 103 -6.85 15.39 -7.42
CA HIS A 103 -6.70 16.58 -8.22
C HIS A 103 -5.29 16.68 -8.82
N PRO A 104 -5.14 17.22 -10.05
CA PRO A 104 -6.17 17.76 -10.94
C PRO A 104 -6.80 16.74 -11.90
N GLN A 105 -6.34 15.48 -11.91
CA GLN A 105 -6.69 14.52 -12.94
C GLN A 105 -8.16 14.05 -12.88
N LYS A 106 -8.84 14.20 -11.74
CA LYS A 106 -10.23 13.75 -11.53
C LYS A 106 -10.44 12.26 -11.88
N THR A 107 -9.42 11.44 -11.64
CA THR A 107 -9.43 10.01 -11.93
C THR A 107 -9.22 9.20 -10.66
N TRP A 108 -9.82 8.00 -10.63
CA TRP A 108 -9.63 7.04 -9.54
C TRP A 108 -8.20 6.53 -9.51
N THR A 109 -7.53 6.76 -8.39
CA THR A 109 -6.11 6.50 -8.21
C THR A 109 -5.89 5.76 -6.89
N TRP A 110 -5.03 4.75 -6.92
CA TRP A 110 -4.61 3.99 -5.74
C TRP A 110 -3.55 4.77 -4.93
N LEU A 111 -3.29 4.33 -3.70
CA LEU A 111 -2.31 4.99 -2.81
C LEU A 111 -0.89 5.05 -3.37
N ASP A 112 -0.54 4.13 -4.28
CA ASP A 112 0.76 4.09 -4.96
C ASP A 112 0.83 5.01 -6.20
N GLY A 113 -0.25 5.72 -6.52
CA GLY A 113 -0.36 6.60 -7.67
C GLY A 113 -0.78 5.90 -8.96
N THR A 114 -1.02 4.58 -8.93
CA THR A 114 -1.51 3.87 -10.12
C THR A 114 -3.00 4.12 -10.35
N PRO A 115 -3.44 4.31 -11.61
CA PRO A 115 -4.86 4.51 -11.90
C PRO A 115 -5.64 3.19 -11.79
N LEU A 116 -6.93 3.28 -11.46
CA LEU A 116 -7.83 2.13 -11.49
C LEU A 116 -7.95 1.56 -12.91
N ASN A 117 -7.69 0.26 -13.07
CA ASN A 117 -8.09 -0.46 -14.28
C ASN A 117 -9.61 -0.71 -14.27
N LEU A 118 -10.36 -0.01 -15.12
CA LEU A 118 -11.82 -0.15 -15.23
C LEU A 118 -12.29 -1.53 -15.70
N GLN A 119 -11.39 -2.38 -16.22
CA GLN A 119 -11.70 -3.78 -16.51
C GLN A 119 -11.82 -4.64 -15.23
N LEU A 120 -11.28 -4.16 -14.10
CA LEU A 120 -11.33 -4.87 -12.82
C LEU A 120 -12.68 -4.69 -12.12
N PHE A 121 -13.14 -3.44 -12.01
CA PHE A 121 -14.47 -3.05 -11.55
C PHE A 121 -14.77 -1.58 -11.91
N GLN A 122 -16.04 -1.21 -11.86
CA GLN A 122 -16.49 0.18 -11.93
C GLN A 122 -16.80 0.72 -10.53
N VAL A 123 -16.62 2.03 -10.33
CA VAL A 123 -17.05 2.71 -9.11
C VAL A 123 -18.39 3.38 -9.37
N LEU A 124 -19.41 3.00 -8.61
CA LEU A 124 -20.79 3.45 -8.80
C LEU A 124 -21.08 4.75 -8.03
N GLY A 125 -21.92 5.61 -8.60
CA GLY A 125 -22.41 6.85 -8.00
C GLY A 125 -21.82 8.12 -8.62
N GLN A 126 -22.12 9.28 -8.01
CA GLN A 126 -21.66 10.58 -8.51
C GLN A 126 -20.22 10.88 -8.08
N VAL A 127 -19.37 11.16 -9.06
CA VAL A 127 -17.97 11.49 -8.88
C VAL A 127 -17.81 13.00 -8.62
N GLU A 128 -17.32 13.34 -7.43
CA GLU A 128 -16.93 14.69 -7.03
C GLU A 128 -15.41 14.77 -6.78
N ASP A 129 -14.91 16.00 -6.73
CA ASP A 129 -13.50 16.37 -6.55
C ASP A 129 -12.85 15.88 -5.23
N ASN A 130 -13.64 15.50 -4.22
CA ASN A 130 -13.19 14.93 -2.93
C ASN A 130 -13.87 13.59 -2.63
N SER A 131 -13.87 12.69 -3.62
CA SER A 131 -14.48 11.37 -3.52
C SER A 131 -13.46 10.29 -3.19
N CYS A 132 -13.87 9.37 -2.32
CA CYS A 132 -13.14 8.18 -1.90
C CYS A 132 -14.01 6.95 -2.15
N ALA A 133 -13.39 5.78 -2.31
CA ALA A 133 -14.13 4.57 -2.63
C ALA A 133 -14.43 3.73 -1.38
N VAL A 134 -15.68 3.27 -1.29
CA VAL A 134 -16.08 2.19 -0.37
C VAL A 134 -16.40 0.92 -1.13
N ILE A 135 -16.05 -0.23 -0.57
CA ILE A 135 -16.37 -1.56 -1.11
C ILE A 135 -17.45 -2.23 -0.25
N THR A 136 -18.35 -2.96 -0.90
CA THR A 136 -19.32 -3.87 -0.28
C THR A 136 -19.02 -5.31 -0.69
N ASN A 137 -19.86 -6.25 -0.28
CA ASN A 137 -19.81 -7.65 -0.73
C ASN A 137 -20.11 -7.84 -2.23
N LYS A 138 -20.49 -6.79 -2.98
CA LYS A 138 -20.88 -6.90 -4.40
C LYS A 138 -20.24 -5.84 -5.27
N ASP A 139 -20.21 -4.60 -4.81
CA ASP A 139 -19.90 -3.44 -5.63
C ASP A 139 -18.93 -2.49 -4.93
N VAL A 140 -18.41 -1.52 -5.70
CA VAL A 140 -17.61 -0.41 -5.20
C VAL A 140 -18.37 0.89 -5.47
N PHE A 141 -18.50 1.74 -4.46
CA PHE A 141 -19.24 3.00 -4.53
C PHE A 141 -18.34 4.19 -4.23
N THR A 142 -18.71 5.32 -4.80
CA THR A 142 -18.18 6.63 -4.42
C THR A 142 -18.80 7.10 -3.11
N GLU A 143 -17.99 7.72 -2.26
CA GLU A 143 -18.42 8.33 -1.01
C GLU A 143 -17.53 9.53 -0.69
N LYS A 144 -18.06 10.53 0.00
CA LYS A 144 -17.28 11.71 0.40
C LYS A 144 -16.19 11.31 1.39
N CYS A 145 -14.93 11.69 1.12
CA CYS A 145 -13.79 11.27 1.95
C CYS A 145 -13.89 11.65 3.44
N CYS A 146 -14.66 12.69 3.76
CA CYS A 146 -14.90 13.14 5.13
C CYS A 146 -15.97 12.31 5.88
N ASN A 147 -16.78 11.53 5.17
CA ASN A 147 -17.77 10.65 5.80
C ASN A 147 -17.08 9.54 6.60
N GLN A 148 -17.82 8.93 7.52
CA GLN A 148 -17.28 7.86 8.34
C GLN A 148 -17.71 6.50 7.80
N SER A 149 -16.76 5.57 7.70
CA SER A 149 -17.01 4.19 7.30
C SER A 149 -16.07 3.24 8.03
N SER A 150 -16.36 1.94 7.95
CA SER A 150 -15.40 0.90 8.30
C SER A 150 -14.24 0.93 7.29
N TRP A 151 -13.13 0.25 7.56
CA TRP A 151 -12.02 0.22 6.60
C TRP A 151 -11.24 -1.09 6.61
N ILE A 152 -10.55 -1.37 5.50
CA ILE A 152 -9.72 -2.56 5.35
C ILE A 152 -8.26 -2.12 5.22
N CYS A 153 -7.41 -2.61 6.12
CA CYS A 153 -5.97 -2.48 5.99
C CYS A 153 -5.37 -3.70 5.29
N GLN A 154 -4.35 -3.49 4.47
CA GLN A 154 -3.55 -4.49 3.78
C GLN A 154 -2.07 -4.32 4.13
N HIS A 155 -1.40 -5.43 4.36
CA HIS A 155 0.06 -5.50 4.44
C HIS A 155 0.58 -6.59 3.50
N ASP A 156 1.56 -6.22 2.67
CA ASP A 156 2.25 -7.14 1.76
C ASP A 156 3.54 -7.66 2.42
N CYS A 157 3.81 -8.96 2.35
CA CYS A 157 5.06 -9.53 2.86
C CYS A 157 6.24 -9.32 1.91
#